data_AF-A0A1V6UZQ2-F1
#
_entry.id   AF-A0A1V6UZQ2-F1
#
_cell.length_a   1.000
_cell.length_b   1.000
_cell.length_c   1.000
_cell.angle_alpha   90.00
_cell.angle_beta   90.00
_cell.angle_gamma   90.00
#
_symmetry.space_group_name_H-M   'P 1'
#
loop_
_entity.id
_entity.type
_entity.pdbx_description
1 polymer ?
#
loop_
_entity_poly.entity_id
_entity_poly.type
_entity_poly.pdbx_seq_one_letter_code
_entity_poly.pdbx_strand_id
1 'polypeptide(L)'
;MISGDDFQPRKIYGSLSLHKSTLEYIWVEPCQNDLHDGAGEWMGSFVDFTALKVLCSSLANLVELDELGLPVRKLQTVLLSSLETLYVSVEDDQPFNIAIDLLAELAALKTFPKLATIHLQYCAFREPENAGRVEWLEQRCQETGILYFSPQPMF
;
A
#
# COMPACT_ATOMS: atom_id res chain seq x y z
N MET A 1 17.65 -18.29 20.51
CA MET A 1 17.66 -17.77 19.13
C MET A 1 16.31 -18.14 18.57
N ILE A 2 15.34 -17.24 18.69
CA ILE A 2 14.04 -17.39 18.01
C ILE A 2 14.37 -17.05 16.56
N SER A 3 14.27 -18.01 15.65
CA SER A 3 14.31 -17.71 14.21
C SER A 3 13.28 -16.62 13.97
N GLY A 4 13.63 -15.56 13.24
CA GLY A 4 12.64 -14.56 12.85
C GLY A 4 11.45 -15.29 12.27
N ASP A 5 10.33 -15.26 12.99
CA ASP A 5 9.11 -15.92 12.54
C ASP A 5 8.76 -15.28 11.20
N ASP A 6 8.75 -16.10 10.13
CA ASP A 6 8.36 -15.67 8.79
C ASP A 6 7.08 -14.85 8.90
N PHE A 7 7.14 -13.58 8.52
CA PHE A 7 5.97 -12.74 8.48
C PHE A 7 4.94 -13.39 7.54
N GLN A 8 3.74 -13.69 8.07
CA GLN A 8 2.69 -14.43 7.36
C GLN A 8 1.43 -13.58 7.23
N PRO A 9 1.40 -12.64 6.26
CA PRO A 9 0.27 -11.76 5.96
C PRO A 9 -1.08 -12.47 5.97
N ARG A 10 -1.14 -13.69 5.41
CA ARG A 10 -2.37 -14.47 5.33
C ARG A 10 -2.94 -14.86 6.68
N LYS A 11 -2.08 -15.25 7.62
CA LYS A 11 -2.53 -15.66 8.96
C LYS A 11 -3.03 -14.47 9.76
N ILE A 12 -2.37 -13.31 9.59
CA ILE A 12 -2.83 -12.05 10.16
C ILE A 12 -4.21 -11.71 9.61
N TYR A 13 -4.38 -11.72 8.28
CA TYR A 13 -5.67 -11.45 7.64
C TYR A 13 -6.77 -12.40 8.14
N GLY A 14 -6.48 -13.69 8.30
CA GLY A 14 -7.42 -14.66 8.86
C GLY A 14 -7.98 -14.21 10.21
N SER A 15 -7.12 -13.70 11.09
CA SER A 15 -7.53 -13.17 12.40
C SER A 15 -8.31 -11.86 12.28
N LEU A 16 -7.86 -10.93 11.42
CA LEU A 16 -8.53 -9.65 11.20
C LEU A 16 -9.93 -9.82 10.59
N SER A 17 -10.13 -10.87 9.78
CA SER A 17 -11.41 -11.14 9.10
C SER A 17 -12.58 -11.40 10.05
N LEU A 18 -12.30 -11.72 11.32
CA LEU A 18 -13.31 -11.85 12.39
C LEU A 18 -13.86 -10.50 12.85
N HIS A 19 -13.18 -9.40 12.52
CA HIS A 19 -13.48 -8.05 12.97
C HIS A 19 -13.86 -7.10 11.83
N LYS A 20 -14.34 -7.64 10.69
CA LYS A 20 -14.72 -6.87 9.49
C LYS A 20 -15.62 -5.66 9.77
N SER A 21 -16.56 -5.78 10.70
CA SER A 21 -17.51 -4.72 11.04
C SER A 21 -17.07 -3.77 12.15
N THR A 22 -15.92 -4.02 12.79
CA THR A 22 -15.46 -3.24 13.96
C THR A 22 -14.06 -2.69 13.82
N LEU A 23 -13.23 -3.28 12.96
CA LEU A 23 -11.84 -2.90 12.81
C LEU A 23 -11.74 -1.61 11.98
N GLU A 24 -11.27 -0.53 12.61
CA GLU A 24 -11.16 0.79 11.97
C GLU A 24 -9.75 1.11 11.44
N TYR A 25 -8.72 0.51 12.03
CA TYR A 25 -7.31 0.79 11.72
C TYR A 25 -6.52 -0.50 11.57
N ILE A 26 -5.74 -0.60 10.51
CA ILE A 26 -4.73 -1.63 10.31
C ILE A 26 -3.39 -0.94 10.04
N TRP A 27 -2.37 -1.33 10.80
CA TRP A 27 -1.01 -0.87 10.61
C TRP A 27 -0.05 -2.05 10.57
N VAL A 28 0.46 -2.35 9.38
CA VAL A 28 1.38 -3.45 9.13
C VAL A 28 2.63 -2.84 8.52
N GLU A 29 3.66 -2.65 9.34
CA GLU A 29 4.92 -2.09 8.89
C GLU A 29 5.69 -3.10 8.03
N PRO A 30 6.32 -2.66 6.94
CA PRO A 30 7.27 -3.50 6.21
C PRO A 30 8.47 -3.80 7.13
N CYS A 31 8.84 -5.07 7.24
CA CYS A 31 10.03 -5.47 8.01
C CYS A 31 11.28 -5.03 7.23
N GLN A 32 12.01 -4.04 7.74
CA GLN A 32 13.20 -3.47 7.07
C GLN A 32 14.38 -4.45 6.90
N ASN A 33 14.30 -5.66 7.45
CA ASN A 33 15.43 -6.59 7.54
C ASN A 33 15.25 -7.90 6.75
N ASP A 34 14.11 -8.09 6.08
CA ASP A 34 13.87 -9.32 5.35
C ASP A 34 14.44 -9.19 3.92
N LEU A 35 15.76 -9.39 3.81
CA LEU A 35 16.47 -9.74 2.57
C LEU A 35 16.02 -11.10 2.00
N HIS A 36 14.87 -11.61 2.41
CA HIS A 36 14.38 -12.92 2.03
C HIS A 36 13.54 -12.81 0.77
N ASP A 37 14.19 -13.22 -0.32
CA ASP A 37 13.66 -13.85 -1.53
C ASP A 37 12.29 -14.51 -1.30
N GLY A 38 11.23 -13.75 -1.49
CA GLY A 38 9.88 -14.20 -1.22
C GLY A 38 8.91 -13.11 -1.59
N ALA A 39 8.41 -13.17 -2.83
CA ALA A 39 7.27 -12.38 -3.29
C ALA A 39 6.29 -12.17 -2.13
N GLY A 40 6.17 -10.92 -1.66
CA GLY A 40 5.40 -10.61 -0.44
C GLY A 40 4.04 -11.29 -0.49
N GLU A 41 3.77 -12.14 0.50
CA GLU A 41 2.57 -12.98 0.49
C GLU A 41 1.33 -12.07 0.47
N TRP A 42 0.41 -12.31 -0.46
CA TRP A 42 -0.83 -11.55 -0.52
C TRP A 42 -1.59 -11.64 0.81
N MET A 43 -1.81 -10.51 1.47
CA MET A 43 -2.47 -10.46 2.77
C MET A 43 -3.94 -10.86 2.66
N GLY A 44 -4.67 -10.30 1.69
CA GLY A 44 -6.10 -10.56 1.54
C GLY A 44 -6.86 -9.40 0.93
N SER A 45 -8.18 -9.56 0.86
CA SER A 45 -9.08 -8.54 0.34
C SER A 45 -9.77 -7.82 1.48
N PHE A 46 -9.64 -6.50 1.54
CA PHE A 46 -10.23 -5.68 2.59
C PHE A 46 -11.63 -5.16 2.23
N VAL A 47 -12.18 -5.54 1.07
CA VAL A 47 -13.48 -5.05 0.57
C VAL A 47 -14.64 -5.25 1.55
N ASP A 48 -14.60 -6.30 2.36
CA ASP A 48 -15.66 -6.62 3.32
C ASP A 48 -15.51 -5.89 4.67
N PHE A 49 -14.43 -5.15 4.89
CA PHE A 49 -14.18 -4.46 6.17
C PHE A 49 -14.93 -3.13 6.21
N THR A 50 -16.21 -3.17 6.62
CA THR A 50 -17.12 -2.02 6.53
C THR A 50 -16.78 -0.87 7.46
N ALA A 51 -16.01 -1.11 8.53
CA ALA A 51 -15.60 -0.10 9.49
C ALA A 51 -14.18 0.44 9.25
N LEU A 52 -13.41 -0.18 8.35
CA LEU A 52 -12.01 0.18 8.15
C LEU A 52 -11.91 1.57 7.50
N LYS A 53 -11.06 2.42 8.07
CA LYS A 53 -10.81 3.80 7.64
C LYS A 53 -9.36 4.02 7.29
N VAL A 54 -8.44 3.37 8.01
CA VAL A 54 -7.00 3.51 7.80
C VAL A 54 -6.36 2.16 7.54
N LEU A 55 -5.59 2.09 6.47
CA LEU A 55 -4.81 0.91 6.11
C LEU A 55 -3.37 1.32 5.82
N CYS A 56 -2.43 0.72 6.55
CA CYS A 56 -1.00 0.79 6.28
C CYS A 56 -0.46 -0.61 5.99
N SER A 57 0.13 -0.80 4.81
CA SER A 57 0.81 -2.05 4.43
C SER A 57 1.78 -1.85 3.26
N SER A 58 2.59 -2.86 2.96
CA SER A 58 3.39 -2.88 1.73
C SER A 58 2.52 -3.09 0.50
N LEU A 59 2.98 -2.59 -0.65
CA LEU A 59 2.29 -2.79 -1.92
C LEU A 59 2.11 -4.30 -2.21
N ALA A 60 3.17 -5.09 -2.04
CA ALA A 60 3.12 -6.54 -2.27
C ALA A 60 2.04 -7.25 -1.44
N ASN A 61 1.88 -6.89 -0.17
CA ASN A 61 0.83 -7.45 0.69
C ASN A 61 -0.59 -7.14 0.18
N LEU A 62 -0.79 -6.04 -0.54
CA LEU A 62 -2.09 -5.62 -1.05
C LEU A 62 -2.42 -6.28 -2.39
N VAL A 63 -1.49 -6.23 -3.35
CA VAL A 63 -1.77 -6.62 -4.73
C VAL A 63 -1.29 -8.03 -5.10
N GLU A 64 -0.38 -8.62 -4.31
CA GLU A 64 0.47 -9.75 -4.73
C GLU A 64 1.33 -9.36 -5.95
N LEU A 65 2.63 -9.57 -5.87
CA LEU A 65 3.52 -9.35 -7.00
C LEU A 65 3.92 -10.70 -7.59
N ASP A 66 3.96 -10.80 -8.91
CA ASP A 66 4.53 -11.94 -9.60
C ASP A 66 6.06 -11.89 -9.61
N GLU A 67 6.69 -12.90 -10.23
CA GLU A 67 8.16 -13.00 -10.35
C GLU A 67 8.80 -11.82 -11.10
N LEU A 68 8.01 -11.02 -11.84
CA LEU A 68 8.46 -9.82 -12.55
C LEU A 68 8.16 -8.54 -11.76
N GLY A 69 7.63 -8.65 -10.54
CA GLY A 69 7.21 -7.53 -9.72
C GLY A 69 5.88 -6.91 -10.18
N LEU A 70 5.13 -7.56 -11.08
CA LEU A 70 3.86 -7.03 -11.58
C LEU A 70 2.71 -7.39 -10.65
N PRO A 71 1.75 -6.46 -10.44
CA PRO A 71 0.58 -6.70 -9.61
C PRO A 71 -0.32 -7.78 -10.22
N VAL A 72 -0.53 -8.87 -9.48
CA VAL A 72 -1.49 -9.91 -9.87
C VAL A 72 -2.92 -9.41 -9.67
N ARG A 73 -3.16 -8.56 -8.66
CA ARG A 73 -4.47 -7.94 -8.38
C ARG A 73 -4.43 -6.43 -8.54
N LYS A 74 -5.58 -5.88 -8.90
CA LYS A 74 -5.78 -4.44 -8.93
C LYS A 74 -6.08 -3.92 -7.54
N LEU A 75 -5.44 -2.82 -7.17
CA LEU A 75 -5.61 -2.18 -5.86
C LEU A 75 -7.10 -1.87 -5.56
N GLN A 76 -7.85 -1.41 -6.56
CA GLN A 76 -9.29 -1.12 -6.43
C GLN A 76 -10.17 -2.35 -6.15
N THR A 77 -9.67 -3.57 -6.42
CA THR A 77 -10.44 -4.82 -6.20
C THR A 77 -10.19 -5.43 -4.83
N VAL A 78 -9.19 -4.94 -4.10
CA VAL A 78 -8.80 -5.42 -2.78
C VAL A 78 -9.04 -4.37 -1.68
N LEU A 79 -9.28 -3.10 -2.04
CA LEU A 79 -9.59 -2.03 -1.12
C LEU A 79 -11.11 -1.77 -1.00
N LEU A 80 -11.51 -1.27 0.16
CA LEU A 80 -12.89 -0.93 0.54
C LEU A 80 -13.22 0.53 0.20
N SER A 81 -14.50 0.80 -0.11
CA SER A 81 -14.97 2.16 -0.40
C SER A 81 -15.03 3.08 0.82
N SER A 82 -14.97 2.54 2.05
CA SER A 82 -14.96 3.34 3.28
C SER A 82 -13.58 3.85 3.69
N LEU A 83 -12.52 3.50 2.95
CA LEU A 83 -11.16 3.89 3.28
C LEU A 83 -11.02 5.41 3.20
N GLU A 84 -10.44 6.00 4.25
CA GLU A 84 -10.18 7.44 4.37
C GLU A 84 -8.70 7.74 4.14
N THR A 85 -7.82 6.87 4.65
CA THR A 85 -6.37 7.03 4.53
C THR A 85 -5.70 5.72 4.13
N LEU A 86 -4.86 5.80 3.10
CA LEU A 86 -4.02 4.70 2.65
C LEU A 86 -2.54 5.05 2.84
N TYR A 87 -1.81 4.21 3.58
CA TYR A 87 -0.35 4.24 3.63
C TYR A 87 0.16 3.02 2.86
N VAL A 88 0.97 3.27 1.83
CA VAL A 88 1.63 2.20 1.06
C VAL A 88 3.12 2.34 1.23
N SER A 89 3.77 1.26 1.67
CA SER A 89 5.21 1.14 1.58
C SER A 89 5.62 0.38 0.32
N VAL A 90 6.62 0.90 -0.39
CA VAL A 90 7.21 0.25 -1.55
C VAL A 90 8.67 -0.07 -1.20
N GLU A 91 9.04 -1.32 -1.33
CA GLU A 91 10.40 -1.82 -1.08
C GLU A 91 11.30 -1.57 -2.29
N ASP A 92 12.62 -1.56 -2.07
CA ASP A 92 13.61 -1.14 -3.08
C ASP A 92 13.70 -2.10 -4.29
N ASP A 93 13.25 -3.35 -4.13
CA ASP A 93 13.17 -4.36 -5.18
C ASP A 93 11.85 -4.34 -5.96
N GLN A 94 10.85 -3.58 -5.48
CA GLN A 94 9.54 -3.48 -6.11
C GLN A 94 9.51 -2.39 -7.18
N PRO A 95 8.76 -2.56 -8.27
CA PRO A 95 8.74 -1.59 -9.34
C PRO A 95 8.00 -0.31 -8.93
N PHE A 96 8.79 0.68 -8.51
CA PHE A 96 8.34 2.01 -8.11
C PHE A 96 7.35 2.66 -9.11
N ASN A 97 7.66 2.62 -10.40
CA ASN A 97 6.80 3.22 -11.43
C ASN A 97 5.41 2.60 -11.46
N ILE A 98 5.31 1.28 -11.23
CA ILE A 98 4.04 0.57 -11.19
C ILE A 98 3.26 0.95 -9.94
N ALA A 99 3.92 1.08 -8.79
CA ALA A 99 3.28 1.59 -7.58
C ALA A 99 2.66 2.97 -7.80
N ILE A 100 3.41 3.88 -8.43
CA ILE A 100 2.96 5.23 -8.76
C ILE A 100 1.74 5.20 -9.68
N ASP A 101 1.77 4.39 -10.74
CA ASP A 101 0.64 4.27 -11.68
C ASP A 101 -0.62 3.71 -11.00
N LEU A 102 -0.47 2.68 -10.16
CA LEU A 102 -1.58 2.10 -9.41
C LEU A 102 -2.22 3.10 -8.44
N LEU A 103 -1.41 3.91 -7.76
CA LEU A 103 -1.91 4.95 -6.85
C LEU A 103 -2.60 6.08 -7.60
N ALA A 104 -2.07 6.48 -8.76
CA ALA A 104 -2.71 7.49 -9.61
C ALA A 104 -4.06 6.99 -10.16
N GLU A 105 -4.11 5.73 -10.61
CA GLU A 105 -5.37 5.08 -11.00
C GLU A 105 -6.36 5.06 -9.84
N LEU A 106 -5.92 4.67 -8.65
CA LEU A 106 -6.76 4.65 -7.45
C LEU A 106 -7.34 6.04 -7.14
N ALA A 107 -6.51 7.08 -7.19
CA ALA A 107 -6.94 8.46 -6.93
C ALA A 107 -8.00 8.94 -7.93
N ALA A 108 -7.89 8.52 -9.20
CA ALA A 108 -8.85 8.88 -10.24
C ALA A 108 -10.21 8.15 -10.13
N LEU A 109 -10.29 7.09 -9.33
CA LEU A 109 -11.52 6.29 -9.19
C LEU A 109 -12.54 6.95 -8.26
N LYS A 110 -13.76 7.11 -8.77
CA LYS A 110 -14.92 7.57 -7.97
C LYS A 110 -15.44 6.52 -6.98
N THR A 111 -14.91 5.31 -7.01
CA THR A 111 -15.31 4.17 -6.17
C THR A 111 -14.87 4.32 -4.71
N PHE A 112 -13.93 5.23 -4.43
CA PHE A 112 -13.39 5.51 -3.11
C PHE A 112 -13.75 6.93 -2.66
N PRO A 113 -15.05 7.25 -2.48
CA PRO A 113 -15.50 8.62 -2.25
C PRO A 113 -15.04 9.22 -0.91
N LYS A 114 -14.54 8.39 0.00
CA LYS A 114 -14.03 8.82 1.30
C LYS A 114 -12.51 8.93 1.35
N LEU A 115 -11.80 8.41 0.35
CA LEU A 115 -10.35 8.42 0.33
C LEU A 115 -9.91 9.88 0.24
N ALA A 116 -9.33 10.38 1.32
CA ALA A 116 -8.90 11.76 1.46
C ALA A 116 -7.39 11.87 1.41
N THR A 117 -6.67 10.80 1.79
CA THR A 117 -5.23 10.86 1.96
C THR A 117 -4.53 9.60 1.46
N ILE A 118 -3.45 9.79 0.70
CA ILE A 118 -2.52 8.73 0.29
C ILE A 118 -1.12 9.12 0.79
N HIS A 119 -0.49 8.19 1.51
CA HIS A 119 0.90 8.28 1.93
C HIS A 119 1.72 7.22 1.20
N LEU A 120 2.79 7.64 0.54
CA LEU A 120 3.76 6.74 -0.07
C LEU A 120 5.05 6.77 0.75
N GLN A 121 5.42 5.63 1.32
CA GLN A 121 6.72 5.42 1.93
C GLN A 121 7.59 4.60 0.98
N TYR A 122 8.74 5.13 0.59
CA TYR A 122 9.65 4.48 -0.34
C TYR A 122 11.07 4.58 0.23
N CYS A 123 11.74 3.45 0.43
CA CYS A 123 13.06 3.44 1.06
C CYS A 123 14.14 4.10 0.17
N ALA A 124 14.00 4.01 -1.15
CA ALA A 124 14.87 4.64 -2.13
C ALA A 124 14.39 6.02 -2.67
N PHE A 125 13.79 6.89 -1.83
CA PHE A 125 13.65 8.34 -2.13
C PHE A 125 14.99 9.05 -2.47
N ARG A 126 16.11 8.32 -2.42
CA ARG A 126 17.47 8.80 -2.67
C ARG A 126 17.78 9.02 -4.15
N GLU A 127 16.97 8.50 -5.07
CA GLU A 127 17.24 8.63 -6.50
C GLU A 127 16.50 9.84 -7.11
N PRO A 128 17.22 10.87 -7.59
CA PRO A 128 16.61 12.09 -8.12
C PRO A 128 15.76 11.85 -9.39
N GLU A 129 16.01 10.74 -10.12
CA GLU A 129 15.19 10.33 -11.26
C GLU A 129 13.73 10.03 -10.91
N ASN A 130 13.45 9.65 -9.66
CA ASN A 130 12.09 9.30 -9.21
C ASN A 130 11.28 10.52 -8.76
N ALA A 131 11.93 11.66 -8.50
CA ALA A 131 11.28 12.88 -7.99
C ALA A 131 10.16 13.38 -8.93
N GLY A 132 10.42 13.41 -10.25
CA GLY A 132 9.41 13.86 -11.22
C GLY A 132 8.18 12.95 -11.28
N ARG A 133 8.33 11.65 -10.96
CA ARG A 133 7.20 10.71 -10.88
C ARG A 133 6.39 10.89 -9.60
N VAL A 134 7.04 11.18 -8.49
CA VAL A 134 6.38 11.53 -7.21
C VAL A 134 5.58 12.82 -7.36
N GLU A 135 6.17 13.86 -7.93
CA GLU A 135 5.50 15.14 -8.20
C GLU A 135 4.29 14.95 -9.13
N TRP A 136 4.45 14.13 -10.17
CA TRP A 136 3.34 13.78 -11.07
C TRP A 136 2.18 13.10 -10.32
N LEU A 137 2.47 12.16 -9.41
CA LEU A 137 1.44 11.50 -8.60
C LEU A 137 0.76 12.51 -7.66
N GLU A 138 1.53 13.37 -7.01
CA GLU A 138 1.00 14.43 -6.15
C GLU A 138 0.00 15.30 -6.91
N GLN A 139 0.36 15.75 -8.12
CA GLN A 139 -0.52 16.55 -8.96
C GLN A 139 -1.83 15.80 -9.29
N ARG A 140 -1.76 14.52 -9.63
CA ARG A 140 -2.96 13.70 -9.92
C ARG A 140 -3.87 13.56 -8.70
N CYS A 141 -3.30 13.34 -7.51
CA CYS A 141 -4.05 13.31 -6.27
C CYS A 141 -4.76 14.65 -6.03
N GLN A 142 -4.05 15.78 -6.19
CA GLN A 142 -4.61 17.12 -6.01
C GLN A 142 -5.78 17.42 -6.97
N GLU A 143 -5.69 17.01 -8.25
CA GLU A 143 -6.78 17.14 -9.22
C GLU A 143 -8.08 16.43 -8.78
N THR A 144 -7.94 15.40 -7.93
CA THR A 144 -9.05 14.62 -7.37
C THR A 144 -9.44 15.04 -5.94
N GLY A 145 -8.77 16.04 -5.36
CA GLY A 145 -8.99 16.50 -3.99
C GLY A 145 -8.38 15.58 -2.91
N ILE A 146 -7.52 14.64 -3.29
CA ILE A 146 -6.82 13.74 -2.39
C ILE A 146 -5.49 14.38 -1.98
N LEU A 147 -5.22 14.42 -0.68
CA LEU A 147 -3.93 14.83 -0.13
C LEU A 147 -2.91 13.73 -0.35
N TYR A 148 -1.75 14.09 -0.88
CA TYR A 148 -0.64 13.18 -1.08
C TYR A 148 0.54 13.59 -0.20
N PHE A 149 1.13 12.61 0.49
CA PHE A 149 2.30 12.83 1.33
C PHE A 149 3.37 11.80 1.02
N SER A 150 4.57 12.29 0.74
CA SER A 150 5.79 11.49 0.72
C SER A 150 6.74 12.02 1.80
N PRO A 151 7.43 11.16 2.56
CA PRO A 151 8.48 11.63 3.46
C PRO A 151 9.56 12.32 2.62
N GLN A 152 9.79 13.60 2.90
CA GLN A 152 10.86 14.35 2.25
C GLN A 152 12.22 13.77 2.68
N PRO A 153 13.22 13.73 1.77
CA PRO A 153 14.58 13.40 2.16
C PRO A 153 15.04 14.42 3.21
N MET A 154 15.24 13.98 4.45
CA MET A 154 15.97 14.77 5.44
C MET A 154 17.43 14.81 4.98
N PHE A 155 17.87 16.01 4.59
CA PHE A 155 19.26 16.33 4.21
C PHE A 155 20.25 16.10 5.35
#